data_AF-A0A101HTE9-F1
#
_entry.id   AF-A0A101HTE9-F1
#
_cell.length_a   1.000
_cell.length_b   1.000
_cell.length_c   1.000
_cell.angle_alpha   90.00
_cell.angle_beta   90.00
_cell.angle_gamma   90.00
#
_symmetry.space_group_name_H-M   'P 1'
#
loop_
_entity.id
_entity.type
_entity.pdbx_description
1 polymer ?
#
loop_
_entity_poly.entity_id
_entity_poly.type
_entity_poly.pdbx_seq_one_letter_code
_entity_poly.pdbx_strand_id
1 'polypeptide(L)'
;MLVPAAALVAAGCFYLFAPVNRLQNHLSQTLATVEIFTPELAELRMGTSIVFPRGGNLTVQAPNNIYAVPTDYYGNNTMPVTVCRDEGSTGIEFKDIEFSSLRKIYAYGLQRNFGSIEGELYLKDKRVVGDLNNKTGLSLRDCRLVLGGRVVKIGGLPAGGTVHIDETLDTWNGFPNQEMLFTELGIGVRGNRPGEPFFLERQMLSGLVQGNEGYLYGVQFLGWHDGTPDILEINGNSVQKDDRGMILVKQNINMELAEGKFRLPAGIIKPHSVINSQQPIQYREEKVMHGRTANLSYYISDAELGPDFTVEALELQKARGQFFCSVEIYNIQQDKWELFTGTLKRIAGDDLDLYMQDGKIMVRLTQTGEMFDFQQVWPGLAVEGVVSHD
;
A
#
# COMPACT_ATOMS: atom_id res chain seq x y z
N MET A 1 11.01 7.92 66.22
CA MET A 1 9.68 7.74 65.57
C MET A 1 9.47 8.57 64.29
N LEU A 2 10.35 9.52 63.94
CA LEU A 2 10.19 10.32 62.72
C LEU A 2 10.39 9.52 61.43
N VAL A 3 11.34 8.58 61.41
CA VAL A 3 11.69 7.80 60.21
C VAL A 3 10.54 6.87 59.76
N PRO A 4 9.87 6.10 60.65
CA PRO A 4 8.70 5.30 60.27
C PRO A 4 7.52 6.14 59.74
N ALA A 5 7.26 7.30 60.35
CA ALA A 5 6.17 8.19 59.92
C ALA A 5 6.45 8.79 58.53
N ALA A 6 7.68 9.24 58.29
CA ALA A 6 8.08 9.76 56.98
C ALA A 6 8.03 8.67 55.89
N ALA A 7 8.41 7.42 56.22
CA ALA A 7 8.33 6.30 55.31
C ALA A 7 6.88 5.96 54.92
N LEU A 8 5.94 6.00 55.87
CA LEU A 8 4.51 5.78 55.59
C LEU A 8 3.92 6.90 54.72
N VAL A 9 4.28 8.15 54.98
CA VAL A 9 3.85 9.30 54.15
C VAL A 9 4.41 9.18 52.74
N ALA A 10 5.70 8.88 52.60
CA ALA A 10 6.32 8.68 51.30
C ALA A 10 5.69 7.50 50.54
N ALA A 11 5.45 6.36 51.20
CA ALA A 11 4.78 5.20 50.61
C ALA A 11 3.34 5.53 50.18
N GLY A 12 2.59 6.28 51.01
CA GLY A 12 1.25 6.77 50.67
C GLY A 12 1.26 7.70 49.46
N CYS A 13 2.21 8.63 49.38
CA CYS A 13 2.40 9.48 48.22
C CYS A 13 2.77 8.68 46.97
N PHE A 14 3.75 7.77 47.05
CA PHE A 14 4.10 6.92 45.92
C PHE A 14 2.94 6.04 45.46
N TYR A 15 2.14 5.51 46.37
CA TYR A 15 0.95 4.74 46.05
C TYR A 15 -0.11 5.61 45.34
N LEU A 16 -0.47 6.76 45.90
CA LEU A 16 -1.51 7.63 45.32
C LEU A 16 -1.07 8.27 43.99
N PHE A 17 0.23 8.55 43.82
CA PHE A 17 0.78 9.13 42.61
C PHE A 17 1.36 8.10 41.64
N ALA A 18 1.33 6.81 41.96
CA ALA A 18 1.78 5.75 41.07
C ALA A 18 0.99 5.82 39.75
N PRO A 19 1.67 5.89 38.59
CA PRO A 19 1.02 5.89 37.28
C PRO A 19 0.06 4.71 37.07
N VAL A 20 0.34 3.58 37.71
CA VAL A 20 -0.50 2.36 37.73
C VAL A 20 -1.91 2.59 38.30
N ASN A 21 -2.09 3.58 39.17
CA ASN A 21 -3.42 3.93 39.69
C ASN A 21 -4.20 4.88 38.79
N ARG A 22 -3.56 5.45 37.74
CA ARG A 22 -4.21 6.30 36.74
C ARG A 22 -4.84 5.48 35.61
N LEU A 23 -4.27 4.33 35.28
CA LEU A 23 -4.81 3.39 34.30
C LEU A 23 -5.65 2.33 35.05
N GLN A 24 -6.96 2.58 35.17
CA GLN A 24 -7.84 1.68 35.93
C GLN A 24 -8.09 0.34 35.19
N ASN A 25 -7.99 0.35 33.86
CA ASN A 25 -8.27 -0.78 32.97
C ASN A 25 -7.04 -1.16 32.14
N HIS A 26 -7.25 -1.42 30.85
CA HIS A 26 -6.22 -1.68 29.86
C HIS A 26 -5.91 -0.41 29.06
N LEU A 27 -4.78 -0.44 28.34
CA LEU A 27 -4.49 0.48 27.26
C LEU A 27 -4.31 -0.36 26.00
N SER A 28 -5.11 -0.13 24.95
CA SER A 28 -4.89 -0.80 23.68
C SER A 28 -4.43 0.16 22.58
N GLN A 29 -3.64 -0.40 21.67
CA GLN A 29 -3.26 0.23 20.41
C GLN A 29 -3.56 -0.73 19.26
N THR A 30 -4.41 -0.30 18.33
CA THR A 30 -4.81 -1.07 17.16
C THR A 30 -4.32 -0.39 15.89
N LEU A 31 -3.58 -1.11 15.06
CA LEU A 31 -3.28 -0.69 13.69
C LEU A 31 -4.00 -1.62 12.73
N ALA A 32 -4.78 -1.07 11.81
CA ALA A 32 -5.58 -1.83 10.87
C ALA A 32 -5.35 -1.38 9.43
N THR A 33 -5.23 -2.32 8.51
CA THR A 33 -5.31 -2.07 7.07
C THR A 33 -6.64 -2.61 6.59
N VAL A 34 -7.37 -1.79 5.83
CA VAL A 34 -8.61 -2.16 5.15
C VAL A 34 -8.40 -2.03 3.65
N GLU A 35 -8.59 -3.13 2.93
CA GLU A 35 -8.55 -3.16 1.47
C GLU A 35 -9.96 -3.38 0.93
N ILE A 36 -10.51 -2.35 0.29
CA ILE A 36 -11.85 -2.36 -0.26
C ILE A 36 -11.80 -3.00 -1.66
N PHE A 37 -12.56 -4.07 -1.85
CA PHE A 37 -12.75 -4.70 -3.17
C PHE A 37 -14.03 -4.21 -3.83
N THR A 38 -15.12 -4.13 -3.05
CA THR A 38 -16.41 -3.57 -3.47
C THR A 38 -17.01 -2.80 -2.29
N PRO A 39 -18.05 -1.96 -2.50
CA PRO A 39 -18.73 -1.26 -1.40
C PRO A 39 -19.22 -2.22 -0.29
N GLU A 40 -19.56 -3.46 -0.65
CA GLU A 40 -20.07 -4.50 0.24
C GLU A 40 -18.98 -5.39 0.84
N LEU A 41 -17.74 -5.33 0.34
CA LEU A 41 -16.68 -6.28 0.70
C LEU A 41 -15.31 -5.61 0.81
N ALA A 42 -14.74 -5.69 2.01
CA ALA A 42 -13.37 -5.30 2.28
C ALA A 42 -12.62 -6.38 3.05
N GLU A 43 -11.33 -6.56 2.78
CA GLU A 43 -10.42 -7.31 3.64
C GLU A 43 -9.92 -6.41 4.77
N LEU A 44 -9.98 -6.93 5.99
CA LEU A 44 -9.40 -6.31 7.18
C LEU A 44 -8.20 -7.13 7.65
N ARG A 45 -7.09 -6.46 7.92
CA ARG A 45 -5.95 -7.01 8.66
C ARG A 45 -5.57 -6.06 9.77
N MET A 46 -5.38 -6.55 10.99
CA MET A 46 -5.05 -5.67 12.10
C MET A 46 -4.21 -6.34 13.18
N GLY A 47 -3.39 -5.53 13.83
CA GLY A 47 -2.61 -5.90 15.00
C GLY A 47 -3.03 -5.04 16.18
N THR A 48 -3.38 -5.69 17.30
CA THR A 48 -3.76 -5.02 18.54
C THR A 48 -2.76 -5.37 19.63
N SER A 49 -2.21 -4.34 20.28
CA SER A 49 -1.35 -4.45 21.46
C SER A 49 -2.13 -3.97 22.67
N ILE A 50 -2.23 -4.80 23.71
CA ILE A 50 -2.98 -4.52 24.93
C ILE A 50 -2.01 -4.55 26.11
N VAL A 51 -1.83 -3.41 26.75
CA VAL A 51 -1.10 -3.31 28.02
C VAL A 51 -2.07 -3.51 29.17
N PHE A 52 -1.75 -4.44 30.06
CA PHE A 52 -2.55 -4.78 31.22
C PHE A 52 -1.79 -4.43 32.51
N PRO A 53 -2.02 -3.24 33.10
CA PRO A 53 -1.25 -2.75 34.23
C PRO A 53 -1.37 -3.62 35.48
N ARG A 54 -2.55 -4.20 35.74
CA ARG A 54 -2.84 -4.89 37.02
C ARG A 54 -2.67 -6.42 36.97
N GLY A 55 -2.53 -7.02 35.80
CA GLY A 55 -2.59 -8.48 35.66
C GLY A 55 -4.00 -9.04 35.88
N GLY A 56 -4.18 -10.35 35.69
CA GLY A 56 -5.46 -11.05 35.83
C GLY A 56 -5.94 -11.71 34.53
N ASN A 57 -7.25 -11.73 34.29
CA ASN A 57 -7.82 -12.36 33.10
C ASN A 57 -8.14 -11.31 32.04
N LEU A 58 -7.78 -11.62 30.80
CA LEU A 58 -8.10 -10.81 29.63
C LEU A 58 -8.89 -11.66 28.65
N THR A 59 -10.06 -11.17 28.27
CA THR A 59 -10.89 -11.76 27.21
C THR A 59 -10.94 -10.78 26.06
N VAL A 60 -10.73 -11.28 24.85
CA VAL A 60 -10.90 -10.51 23.62
C VAL A 60 -11.84 -11.25 22.71
N GLN A 61 -12.88 -10.57 22.25
CA GLN A 61 -13.87 -11.14 21.34
C GLN A 61 -13.78 -10.46 19.98
N ALA A 62 -13.82 -11.28 18.94
CA ALA A 62 -13.94 -10.86 17.56
C ALA A 62 -15.21 -11.46 16.95
N PRO A 63 -15.87 -10.77 16.02
CA PRO A 63 -17.04 -11.31 15.32
C PRO A 63 -16.63 -12.50 14.44
N ASN A 64 -17.58 -13.39 14.13
CA ASN A 64 -17.32 -14.66 13.44
C ASN A 64 -16.65 -14.56 12.06
N ASN A 65 -16.80 -13.43 11.38
CA ASN A 65 -16.15 -13.14 10.09
C ASN A 65 -14.67 -12.74 10.23
N ILE A 66 -14.16 -12.62 11.46
CA ILE A 66 -12.80 -12.22 11.79
C ILE A 66 -12.11 -13.36 12.53
N TYR A 67 -11.01 -13.83 11.96
CA TYR A 67 -10.10 -14.76 12.61
C TYR A 67 -9.11 -13.99 13.46
N ALA A 68 -9.19 -14.11 14.78
CA ALA A 68 -8.28 -13.49 15.72
C ALA A 68 -7.43 -14.54 16.44
N VAL A 69 -6.13 -14.26 16.57
CA VAL A 69 -5.17 -15.13 17.27
C VAL A 69 -4.20 -14.34 18.14
N PRO A 70 -3.77 -14.88 19.29
CA PRO A 70 -2.64 -14.34 20.01
C PRO A 70 -1.37 -14.41 19.14
N THR A 71 -0.51 -13.41 19.23
CA THR A 71 0.78 -13.40 18.51
C THR A 71 1.94 -13.10 19.44
N ASP A 72 2.85 -14.07 19.62
CA ASP A 72 4.12 -13.88 20.31
C ASP A 72 5.27 -14.20 19.35
N TYR A 73 5.62 -13.23 18.51
CA TYR A 73 6.63 -13.44 17.46
C TYR A 73 8.08 -13.56 18.00
N TYR A 74 8.33 -13.31 19.30
CA TYR A 74 9.69 -13.30 19.87
C TYR A 74 9.85 -13.90 21.28
N GLY A 75 8.86 -14.63 21.81
CA GLY A 75 8.92 -15.11 23.19
C GLY A 75 8.83 -16.63 23.31
N ASN A 76 9.79 -17.24 23.98
CA ASN A 76 9.70 -18.60 24.57
C ASN A 76 8.61 -18.69 25.67
N ASN A 77 7.54 -17.90 25.59
CA ASN A 77 6.53 -17.82 26.63
C ASN A 77 5.36 -18.74 26.26
N THR A 78 5.45 -19.98 26.70
CA THR A 78 4.37 -20.97 26.68
C THR A 78 3.31 -20.63 27.73
N MET A 79 2.68 -19.46 27.64
CA MET A 79 1.47 -19.20 28.41
C MET A 79 0.27 -19.85 27.73
N PRO A 80 -0.58 -20.59 28.47
CA PRO A 80 -1.75 -21.22 27.90
C PRO A 80 -2.77 -20.14 27.51
N VAL A 81 -2.90 -19.91 26.20
CA VAL A 81 -3.98 -19.09 25.63
C VAL A 81 -5.08 -20.04 25.18
N THR A 82 -6.31 -19.76 25.61
CA THR A 82 -7.47 -20.52 25.14
C THR A 82 -8.14 -19.74 24.02
N VAL A 83 -8.29 -20.36 22.84
CA VAL A 83 -9.08 -19.81 21.75
C VAL A 83 -10.40 -20.57 21.71
N CYS A 84 -11.49 -19.89 22.08
CA CYS A 84 -12.84 -20.43 22.04
C CYS A 84 -13.53 -19.94 20.77
N ARG A 85 -14.28 -20.82 20.11
CA ARG A 85 -15.15 -20.45 19.00
C ARG A 85 -16.57 -20.82 19.37
N ASP A 86 -17.41 -19.80 19.55
CA ASP A 86 -18.84 -19.96 19.83
C ASP A 86 -19.66 -19.66 18.55
N GLU A 87 -20.97 -19.92 18.56
CA GLU A 87 -21.86 -19.77 17.39
C GLU A 87 -21.97 -18.31 16.86
N GLY A 88 -21.34 -17.33 17.50
CA GLY A 88 -21.38 -15.90 17.14
C GLY A 88 -20.04 -15.16 17.14
N SER A 89 -19.01 -15.70 17.80
CA SER A 89 -17.73 -15.00 18.02
C SER A 89 -16.53 -15.94 18.16
N THR A 90 -15.35 -15.44 17.80
CA THR A 90 -14.08 -16.02 18.22
C THR A 90 -13.59 -15.28 19.46
N GLY A 91 -13.44 -15.99 20.58
CA GLY A 91 -12.93 -15.48 21.85
C GLY A 91 -11.50 -15.93 22.11
N ILE A 92 -10.65 -15.01 22.55
CA ILE A 92 -9.30 -15.28 23.03
C ILE A 92 -9.27 -14.99 24.53
N GLU A 93 -8.95 -16.00 25.33
CA GLU A 93 -8.83 -15.88 26.78
C GLU A 93 -7.37 -16.08 27.20
N PHE A 94 -6.83 -15.04 27.83
CA PHE A 94 -5.56 -15.08 28.53
C PHE A 94 -5.84 -15.15 30.03
N LYS A 95 -5.37 -16.23 30.68
CA LYS A 95 -5.53 -16.45 32.13
C LYS A 95 -4.27 -16.06 32.87
N ASP A 96 -4.44 -15.58 34.10
CA ASP A 96 -3.35 -15.32 35.05
C ASP A 96 -2.21 -14.46 34.46
N ILE A 97 -2.58 -13.43 33.71
CA ILE A 97 -1.65 -12.48 33.09
C ILE A 97 -0.88 -11.73 34.18
N GLU A 98 0.43 -11.58 33.99
CA GLU A 98 1.26 -10.87 34.95
C GLU A 98 0.95 -9.38 35.01
N PHE A 99 1.27 -8.78 36.15
CA PHE A 99 1.23 -7.34 36.35
C PHE A 99 2.10 -6.61 35.31
N SER A 100 1.59 -5.50 34.78
CA SER A 100 2.28 -4.65 33.80
C SER A 100 2.82 -5.41 32.59
N SER A 101 1.98 -6.25 32.00
CA SER A 101 2.35 -7.08 30.85
C SER A 101 1.69 -6.60 29.56
N LEU A 102 2.25 -7.07 28.43
CA LEU A 102 1.76 -6.80 27.08
C LEU A 102 1.18 -8.08 26.50
N ARG A 103 0.01 -7.98 25.88
CA ARG A 103 -0.58 -9.02 25.04
C ARG A 103 -0.79 -8.49 23.64
N LYS A 104 -0.57 -9.34 22.64
CA LYS A 104 -0.70 -8.96 21.24
C LYS A 104 -1.63 -9.93 20.54
N ILE A 105 -2.49 -9.37 19.70
CA ILE A 105 -3.48 -10.10 18.93
C ILE A 105 -3.33 -9.67 17.48
N TYR A 106 -3.27 -10.66 16.60
CA TYR A 106 -3.41 -10.44 15.17
C TYR A 106 -4.81 -10.90 14.76
N ALA A 107 -5.51 -10.09 13.98
CA ALA A 107 -6.81 -10.43 13.44
C ALA A 107 -6.86 -10.17 11.94
N TYR A 108 -7.49 -11.08 11.20
CA TYR A 108 -7.75 -10.94 9.78
C TYR A 108 -9.15 -11.43 9.43
N GLY A 109 -9.78 -10.85 8.42
CA GLY A 109 -11.05 -11.36 7.94
C GLY A 109 -11.69 -10.45 6.90
N LEU A 110 -12.97 -10.69 6.62
CA LEU A 110 -13.73 -9.94 5.64
C LEU A 110 -14.78 -9.08 6.33
N GLN A 111 -14.74 -7.78 6.12
CA GLN A 111 -15.74 -6.84 6.60
C GLN A 111 -16.76 -6.59 5.49
N ARG A 112 -18.05 -6.66 5.84
CA ARG A 112 -19.13 -6.33 4.92
C ARG A 112 -19.58 -4.88 5.08
N ASN A 113 -20.05 -4.28 3.99
CA ASN A 113 -20.62 -2.93 3.97
C ASN A 113 -19.66 -1.88 4.55
N PHE A 114 -18.37 -1.99 4.24
CA PHE A 114 -17.39 -0.99 4.65
C PHE A 114 -17.54 0.33 3.87
N GLY A 115 -18.27 0.31 2.74
CA GLY A 115 -18.36 1.41 1.81
C GLY A 115 -17.14 1.45 0.88
N SER A 116 -17.00 2.55 0.16
CA SER A 116 -16.05 2.70 -0.94
C SER A 116 -15.60 4.15 -1.08
N ILE A 117 -14.49 4.35 -1.78
CA ILE A 117 -14.16 5.59 -2.45
C ILE A 117 -14.72 5.46 -3.87
N GLU A 118 -15.74 6.25 -4.17
CA GLU A 118 -16.45 6.23 -5.45
C GLU A 118 -16.11 7.47 -6.24
N GLY A 119 -16.16 7.40 -7.56
CA GLY A 119 -15.89 8.57 -8.36
C GLY A 119 -15.45 8.18 -9.75
N GLU A 120 -15.30 9.22 -10.55
CA GLU A 120 -14.87 9.10 -11.93
C GLU A 120 -13.55 9.84 -12.06
N LEU A 121 -12.51 9.11 -12.48
CA LEU A 121 -11.21 9.69 -12.81
C LEU A 121 -10.95 9.48 -14.29
N TYR A 122 -10.51 10.55 -14.93
CA TYR A 122 -10.24 10.59 -16.35
C TYR A 122 -8.82 11.03 -16.63
N LEU A 123 -8.21 10.41 -17.63
CA LEU A 123 -7.03 10.99 -18.28
C LEU A 123 -7.48 11.99 -19.34
N LYS A 124 -6.96 13.21 -19.23
CA LYS A 124 -7.14 14.26 -20.24
C LYS A 124 -5.82 14.92 -20.53
N ASP A 125 -5.34 14.80 -21.76
CA ASP A 125 -3.98 15.17 -22.14
C ASP A 125 -2.96 14.54 -21.17
N LYS A 126 -2.23 15.36 -20.42
CA LYS A 126 -1.25 14.91 -19.41
C LYS A 126 -1.78 15.03 -17.98
N ARG A 127 -3.08 15.11 -17.77
CA ARG A 127 -3.67 15.36 -16.46
C ARG A 127 -4.57 14.20 -16.04
N VAL A 128 -4.59 13.92 -14.75
CA VAL A 128 -5.66 13.15 -14.11
C VAL A 128 -6.67 14.14 -13.56
N VAL A 129 -7.92 14.02 -14.00
CA VAL A 129 -9.01 14.93 -13.63
C VAL A 129 -10.22 14.13 -13.18
N GLY A 130 -10.93 14.59 -12.16
CA GLY A 130 -12.17 13.95 -11.73
C GLY A 130 -12.50 14.23 -10.29
N ASP A 131 -13.52 13.54 -9.78
CA ASP A 131 -13.99 13.70 -8.40
C ASP A 131 -13.98 12.36 -7.69
N LEU A 132 -13.48 12.33 -6.45
CA LEU A 132 -13.57 11.17 -5.56
C LEU A 132 -14.45 11.50 -4.36
N ASN A 133 -15.33 10.57 -4.01
CA ASN A 133 -16.34 10.63 -2.97
C ASN A 133 -16.06 9.56 -1.93
N ASN A 134 -16.01 9.93 -0.66
CA ASN A 134 -15.79 8.99 0.43
C ASN A 134 -17.11 8.46 1.00
N LYS A 135 -17.42 7.20 0.74
CA LYS A 135 -18.59 6.46 1.25
C LYS A 135 -18.24 5.49 2.37
N THR A 136 -17.03 5.52 2.92
CA THR A 136 -16.57 4.56 3.95
C THR A 136 -17.10 4.85 5.35
N GLY A 137 -17.72 6.03 5.56
CA GLY A 137 -18.12 6.50 6.90
C GLY A 137 -16.96 6.99 7.78
N LEU A 138 -15.71 6.81 7.34
CA LEU A 138 -14.52 7.28 8.05
C LEU A 138 -14.09 8.66 7.54
N SER A 139 -13.61 9.52 8.43
CA SER A 139 -12.90 10.73 8.01
C SER A 139 -11.44 10.41 7.75
N LEU A 140 -11.00 10.56 6.51
CA LEU A 140 -9.67 10.20 6.06
C LEU A 140 -8.77 11.43 6.00
N ARG A 141 -7.53 11.29 6.47
CA ARG A 141 -6.44 12.25 6.35
C ARG A 141 -5.34 11.68 5.47
N ASP A 142 -4.49 12.58 5.00
CA ASP A 142 -3.32 12.23 4.20
C ASP A 142 -3.65 11.32 3.00
N CYS A 143 -4.79 11.54 2.36
CA CYS A 143 -5.23 10.77 1.21
C CYS A 143 -4.28 10.99 0.03
N ARG A 144 -4.00 9.92 -0.71
CA ARG A 144 -3.11 9.89 -1.87
C ARG A 144 -3.71 9.03 -2.96
N LEU A 145 -3.41 9.40 -4.21
CA LEU A 145 -3.61 8.54 -5.37
C LEU A 145 -2.24 8.07 -5.86
N VAL A 146 -2.06 6.77 -6.02
CA VAL A 146 -0.87 6.20 -6.64
C VAL A 146 -1.21 5.84 -8.08
N LEU A 147 -0.51 6.44 -9.04
CA LEU A 147 -0.75 6.30 -10.47
C LEU A 147 0.58 6.28 -11.22
N GLY A 148 0.90 5.18 -11.91
CA GLY A 148 2.06 5.13 -12.81
C GLY A 148 3.39 5.48 -12.14
N GLY A 149 3.60 5.01 -10.91
CA GLY A 149 4.80 5.39 -10.15
C GLY A 149 4.85 6.86 -9.75
N ARG A 150 3.69 7.45 -9.52
CA ARG A 150 3.51 8.77 -8.91
C ARG A 150 2.59 8.70 -7.73
N VAL A 151 2.72 9.70 -6.88
CA VAL A 151 1.84 9.91 -5.73
C VAL A 151 1.23 11.29 -5.89
N VAL A 152 -0.06 11.36 -6.13
CA VAL A 152 -0.84 12.59 -6.15
C VAL A 152 -1.35 12.86 -4.73
N LYS A 153 -1.12 14.07 -4.22
CA LYS A 153 -1.55 14.45 -2.87
C LYS A 153 -2.98 14.97 -2.92
N ILE A 154 -3.90 14.22 -2.33
CA ILE A 154 -5.32 14.57 -2.25
C ILE A 154 -5.59 15.39 -0.98
N GLY A 155 -4.95 15.02 0.15
CA GLY A 155 -5.14 15.70 1.43
C GLY A 155 -6.22 15.07 2.30
N GLY A 156 -7.04 15.88 2.97
CA GLY A 156 -8.13 15.36 3.82
C GLY A 156 -9.38 15.05 2.99
N LEU A 157 -10.03 13.92 3.29
CA LEU A 157 -11.29 13.51 2.69
C LEU A 157 -12.28 13.11 3.79
N PRO A 158 -13.14 14.04 4.25
CA PRO A 158 -14.12 13.79 5.31
C PRO A 158 -15.07 12.63 4.97
N ALA A 159 -15.68 12.04 6.00
CA ALA A 159 -16.74 11.05 5.80
C ALA A 159 -17.90 11.66 5.01
N GLY A 160 -18.30 11.02 3.90
CA GLY A 160 -19.32 11.55 2.99
C GLY A 160 -18.85 12.72 2.11
N GLY A 161 -17.59 13.14 2.23
CA GLY A 161 -17.03 14.26 1.49
C GLY A 161 -16.60 13.91 0.07
N THR A 162 -16.39 14.95 -0.73
CA THR A 162 -15.90 14.88 -2.11
C THR A 162 -14.62 15.69 -2.25
N VAL A 163 -13.71 15.24 -3.11
CA VAL A 163 -12.50 15.97 -3.48
C VAL A 163 -12.35 15.98 -4.99
N HIS A 164 -12.05 17.16 -5.52
CA HIS A 164 -11.72 17.37 -6.91
C HIS A 164 -10.23 17.14 -7.14
N ILE A 165 -9.89 16.33 -8.13
CA ILE A 165 -8.52 16.05 -8.57
C ILE A 165 -8.35 16.71 -9.94
N ASP A 166 -7.29 17.51 -10.07
CA ASP A 166 -6.88 18.07 -11.35
C ASP A 166 -5.35 18.27 -11.36
N GLU A 167 -4.64 17.19 -11.67
CA GLU A 167 -3.22 17.06 -11.40
C GLU A 167 -2.43 16.61 -12.63
N THR A 168 -1.25 17.20 -12.81
CA THR A 168 -0.43 17.01 -14.02
C THR A 168 0.56 15.86 -13.88
N LEU A 169 0.63 15.02 -14.90
CA LEU A 169 1.36 13.75 -14.99
C LEU A 169 2.60 13.84 -15.91
N ASP A 170 3.42 14.88 -15.80
CA ASP A 170 4.52 15.14 -16.75
C ASP A 170 5.89 14.45 -16.47
N THR A 171 6.30 14.27 -15.21
CA THR A 171 7.59 13.68 -14.80
C THR A 171 7.52 12.24 -14.22
N TRP A 172 7.96 11.22 -14.97
CA TRP A 172 8.07 9.86 -14.42
C TRP A 172 9.27 9.75 -13.47
N ASN A 173 9.02 9.34 -12.24
CA ASN A 173 10.04 9.22 -11.19
C ASN A 173 10.48 7.78 -10.93
N GLY A 174 10.13 6.84 -11.82
CA GLY A 174 10.36 5.41 -11.64
C GLY A 174 9.10 4.69 -11.16
N PHE A 175 9.22 3.42 -10.78
CA PHE A 175 8.08 2.66 -10.26
C PHE A 175 7.78 3.06 -8.82
N PRO A 176 6.50 3.00 -8.39
CA PRO A 176 6.18 3.27 -7.02
C PRO A 176 6.85 2.20 -6.17
N ASN A 177 7.64 2.64 -5.19
CA ASN A 177 8.18 1.78 -4.15
C ASN A 177 7.86 2.42 -2.80
N GLN A 178 8.10 1.65 -1.75
CA GLN A 178 7.87 2.09 -0.38
C GLN A 178 8.58 3.42 -0.08
N GLU A 179 9.82 3.58 -0.56
CA GLU A 179 10.63 4.79 -0.39
C GLU A 179 10.01 6.02 -1.06
N MET A 180 9.35 5.86 -2.20
CA MET A 180 8.64 6.94 -2.87
C MET A 180 7.46 7.43 -2.05
N LEU A 181 6.63 6.51 -1.54
CA LEU A 181 5.51 6.85 -0.66
C LEU A 181 6.01 7.52 0.62
N PHE A 182 7.11 7.04 1.19
CA PHE A 182 7.74 7.67 2.35
C PHE A 182 8.22 9.09 2.06
N THR A 183 8.94 9.27 0.95
CA THR A 183 9.43 10.58 0.53
C THR A 183 8.27 11.56 0.33
N GLU A 184 7.17 11.11 -0.29
CA GLU A 184 6.02 11.96 -0.58
C GLU A 184 5.18 12.32 0.65
N LEU A 185 5.21 11.49 1.68
CA LEU A 185 4.70 11.85 3.00
C LEU A 185 5.59 12.90 3.72
N GLY A 186 6.65 13.40 3.08
CA GLY A 186 7.61 14.32 3.69
C GLY A 186 8.54 13.62 4.69
N ILE A 187 8.60 12.29 4.63
CA ILE A 187 9.33 11.46 5.57
C ILE A 187 10.64 11.08 4.89
N GLY A 188 11.74 11.72 5.29
CA GLY A 188 13.06 11.35 4.79
C GLY A 188 13.36 9.87 5.06
N VAL A 189 14.19 9.25 4.20
CA VAL A 189 14.69 7.85 4.31
C VAL A 189 15.39 7.57 5.66
N ARG A 190 15.69 8.62 6.44
CA ARG A 190 16.40 8.52 7.72
C ARG A 190 15.41 8.63 8.88
N GLY A 191 15.07 7.48 9.44
CA GLY A 191 14.36 7.41 10.72
C GLY A 191 13.22 6.39 10.69
N ASN A 192 13.43 5.26 11.35
CA ASN A 192 12.36 4.32 11.69
C ASN A 192 12.32 4.14 13.21
N ARG A 193 12.37 5.26 13.94
CA ARG A 193 12.39 5.23 15.40
C ARG A 193 11.01 5.56 15.95
N PRO A 194 10.55 4.83 16.99
CA PRO A 194 9.36 5.23 17.73
C PRO A 194 9.48 6.69 18.21
N GLY A 195 8.42 7.47 18.01
CA GLY A 195 8.35 8.88 18.41
C GLY A 195 8.67 9.90 17.31
N GLU A 196 9.16 9.46 16.15
CA GLU A 196 9.28 10.32 14.97
C GLU A 196 7.89 10.55 14.32
N PRO A 197 7.67 11.71 13.66
CA PRO A 197 6.47 11.94 12.87
C PRO A 197 6.25 10.81 11.86
N PHE A 198 4.99 10.43 11.66
CA PHE A 198 4.55 9.40 10.72
C PHE A 198 5.14 7.99 10.95
N PHE A 199 5.65 7.69 12.16
CA PHE A 199 6.24 6.37 12.45
C PHE A 199 5.25 5.23 12.23
N LEU A 200 4.01 5.38 12.70
CA LEU A 200 3.00 4.34 12.60
C LEU A 200 2.53 4.16 11.15
N GLU A 201 2.38 5.25 10.40
CA GLU A 201 2.06 5.25 8.98
C GLU A 201 3.13 4.50 8.18
N ARG A 202 4.41 4.71 8.51
CA ARG A 202 5.51 3.94 7.91
C ARG A 202 5.40 2.44 8.17
N GLN A 203 5.08 2.06 9.41
CA GLN A 203 4.91 0.65 9.78
C GLN A 203 3.76 0.03 9.00
N MET A 204 2.64 0.74 8.82
CA MET A 204 1.49 0.23 8.05
C MET A 204 1.80 0.07 6.56
N LEU A 205 2.56 0.98 5.97
CA LEU A 205 2.98 0.89 4.56
C LEU A 205 3.99 -0.24 4.31
N SER A 206 4.87 -0.55 5.27
CA SER A 206 5.85 -1.63 5.11
C SER A 206 5.21 -3.00 4.93
N GLY A 207 4.04 -3.24 5.53
CA GLY A 207 3.26 -4.47 5.32
C GLY A 207 2.57 -4.55 3.95
N LEU A 208 2.42 -3.43 3.22
CA LEU A 208 1.79 -3.41 1.90
C LEU A 208 2.72 -3.85 0.77
N VAL A 209 4.03 -3.66 0.96
CA VAL A 209 5.04 -3.88 -0.09
C VAL A 209 5.76 -5.23 0.06
N GLN A 210 5.65 -5.89 1.23
CA GLN A 210 6.23 -7.22 1.47
C GLN A 210 5.30 -8.41 1.15
N GLY A 211 4.11 -8.17 0.59
CA GLY A 211 3.24 -9.26 0.10
C GLY A 211 3.78 -9.90 -1.19
N ASN A 212 3.35 -11.13 -1.50
CA ASN A 212 3.76 -11.90 -2.70
C ASN A 212 3.57 -11.14 -4.04
N GLU A 213 2.82 -10.03 -4.06
CA GLU A 213 2.64 -9.14 -5.20
C GLU A 213 2.86 -7.65 -4.88
N GLY A 214 3.64 -7.30 -3.84
CA GLY A 214 3.83 -5.98 -3.19
C GLY A 214 4.04 -4.73 -4.04
N TYR A 215 3.13 -4.47 -4.96
CA TYR A 215 3.18 -3.45 -5.98
C TYR A 215 1.84 -2.74 -6.02
N LEU A 216 1.90 -1.43 -6.16
CA LEU A 216 0.73 -0.60 -6.41
C LEU A 216 0.59 -0.51 -7.93
N TYR A 217 -0.07 -1.51 -8.52
CA TYR A 217 -0.43 -1.52 -9.94
C TYR A 217 -1.82 -0.91 -10.13
N GLY A 218 -2.06 -0.38 -11.33
CA GLY A 218 -3.28 0.39 -11.62
C GLY A 218 -3.30 1.73 -10.89
N VAL A 219 -4.50 2.24 -10.64
CA VAL A 219 -4.71 3.46 -9.86
C VAL A 219 -5.15 3.06 -8.46
N GLN A 220 -4.36 3.43 -7.44
CA GLN A 220 -4.67 3.05 -6.06
C GLN A 220 -4.90 4.26 -5.18
N PHE A 221 -6.01 4.26 -4.46
CA PHE A 221 -6.28 5.19 -3.39
C PHE A 221 -5.71 4.68 -2.07
N LEU A 222 -5.11 5.59 -1.29
CA LEU A 222 -4.62 5.35 0.07
C LEU A 222 -5.10 6.50 0.98
N GLY A 223 -5.51 6.22 2.21
CA GLY A 223 -5.82 7.25 3.20
C GLY A 223 -5.82 6.71 4.63
N TRP A 224 -5.51 7.56 5.61
CA TRP A 224 -5.46 7.18 7.01
C TRP A 224 -6.65 7.71 7.80
N HIS A 225 -7.17 6.93 8.73
CA HIS A 225 -8.16 7.37 9.71
C HIS A 225 -7.57 7.25 11.11
N ASP A 226 -7.71 8.31 11.91
CA ASP A 226 -7.37 8.27 13.33
C ASP A 226 -8.58 7.73 14.10
N GLY A 227 -8.47 6.49 14.56
CA GLY A 227 -9.57 5.76 15.18
C GLY A 227 -9.37 4.26 15.11
N THR A 228 -10.05 3.53 15.98
CA THR A 228 -10.07 2.07 15.99
C THR A 228 -11.13 1.55 15.01
N PRO A 229 -10.95 0.35 14.42
CA PRO A 229 -11.98 -0.25 13.58
C PRO A 229 -13.21 -0.73 14.36
N ASP A 230 -13.21 -0.64 15.70
CA ASP A 230 -14.30 -1.06 16.60
C ASP A 230 -14.77 -2.51 16.37
N ILE A 231 -13.82 -3.40 16.08
CA ILE A 231 -14.07 -4.82 15.76
C ILE A 231 -13.77 -5.77 16.92
N LEU A 232 -12.90 -5.38 17.84
CA LEU A 232 -12.60 -6.18 19.01
C LEU A 232 -13.29 -5.61 20.24
N GLU A 233 -13.86 -6.50 21.03
CA GLU A 233 -14.29 -6.21 22.39
C GLU A 233 -13.24 -6.72 23.37
N ILE A 234 -12.86 -5.89 24.33
CA ILE A 234 -11.86 -6.23 25.35
C ILE A 234 -12.57 -6.26 26.71
N ASN A 235 -12.59 -7.43 27.36
CA ASN A 235 -13.30 -7.67 28.61
C ASN A 235 -14.79 -7.30 28.55
N GLY A 236 -15.45 -7.63 27.43
CA GLY A 236 -16.87 -7.37 27.20
C GLY A 236 -17.23 -5.88 27.12
N ASN A 237 -16.24 -5.00 26.99
CA ASN A 237 -16.46 -3.59 26.69
C ASN A 237 -15.95 -3.32 25.27
N SER A 238 -16.69 -2.48 24.54
CA SER A 238 -16.15 -1.85 23.34
C SER A 238 -14.92 -1.01 23.70
N VAL A 239 -14.11 -0.74 22.69
CA VAL A 239 -12.94 0.14 22.75
C VAL A 239 -13.23 1.41 23.57
N GLN A 240 -12.38 1.67 24.56
CA GLN A 240 -12.50 2.81 25.48
C GLN A 240 -11.88 4.08 24.88
N LYS A 241 -12.24 5.24 25.42
CA LYS A 241 -11.72 6.56 24.99
C LYS A 241 -10.18 6.67 25.00
N ASP A 242 -9.51 5.88 25.84
CA ASP A 242 -8.05 5.88 25.97
C ASP A 242 -7.35 4.94 24.98
N ASP A 243 -8.11 4.11 24.26
CA ASP A 243 -7.58 3.26 23.23
C ASP A 243 -7.21 4.06 21.99
N ARG A 244 -6.09 3.69 21.39
CA ARG A 244 -5.56 4.37 20.20
C ARG A 244 -5.73 3.47 19.00
N GLY A 245 -6.22 4.03 17.91
CA GLY A 245 -6.38 3.32 16.67
C GLY A 245 -5.85 4.11 15.50
N MET A 246 -5.39 3.40 14.47
CA MET A 246 -5.24 3.96 13.15
C MET A 246 -5.61 2.94 12.10
N ILE A 247 -6.35 3.39 11.09
CA ILE A 247 -6.78 2.58 9.96
C ILE A 247 -6.15 3.13 8.69
N LEU A 248 -5.55 2.27 7.87
CA LEU A 248 -5.12 2.58 6.52
C LEU A 248 -6.13 1.98 5.55
N VAL A 249 -6.88 2.84 4.86
CA VAL A 249 -7.83 2.46 3.84
C VAL A 249 -7.14 2.42 2.49
N LYS A 250 -7.37 1.35 1.73
CA LYS A 250 -6.87 1.14 0.39
C LYS A 250 -8.00 0.73 -0.54
N GLN A 251 -7.95 1.18 -1.78
CA GLN A 251 -8.86 0.73 -2.82
C GLN A 251 -8.24 0.93 -4.20
N ASN A 252 -8.48 0.00 -5.13
CA ASN A 252 -8.19 0.25 -6.54
C ASN A 252 -9.31 1.11 -7.14
N ILE A 253 -8.93 2.16 -7.85
CA ILE A 253 -9.85 3.08 -8.50
C ILE A 253 -9.81 2.81 -9.99
N ASN A 254 -10.98 2.66 -10.61
CA ASN A 254 -11.06 2.58 -12.06
C ASN A 254 -10.80 3.95 -12.65
N MET A 255 -10.07 3.99 -13.75
CA MET A 255 -9.79 5.20 -14.49
C MET A 255 -10.32 5.04 -15.90
N GLU A 256 -11.14 5.98 -16.32
CA GLU A 256 -11.73 6.02 -17.64
C GLU A 256 -10.92 6.94 -18.55
N LEU A 257 -11.13 6.81 -19.85
CA LEU A 257 -10.61 7.76 -20.83
C LEU A 257 -11.72 8.74 -21.21
N ALA A 258 -11.43 10.04 -21.12
CA ALA A 258 -12.33 11.05 -21.65
C ALA A 258 -12.21 11.11 -23.18
N GLU A 259 -13.27 11.59 -23.84
CA GLU A 259 -13.25 11.84 -25.29
C GLU A 259 -12.09 12.77 -25.67
N GLY A 260 -11.42 12.45 -26.78
CA GLY A 260 -10.27 13.21 -27.28
C GLY A 260 -8.94 12.61 -26.84
N LYS A 261 -7.92 13.47 -26.72
CA LYS A 261 -6.54 13.04 -26.52
C LYS A 261 -6.23 12.71 -25.06
N PHE A 262 -5.50 11.63 -24.86
CA PHE A 262 -5.00 11.23 -23.55
C PHE A 262 -3.52 10.83 -23.63
N ARG A 263 -2.86 10.89 -22.48
CA ARG A 263 -1.52 10.36 -22.28
C ARG A 263 -1.49 9.52 -21.00
N LEU A 264 -1.27 8.23 -21.18
CA LEU A 264 -0.95 7.31 -20.11
C LEU A 264 0.51 7.51 -19.68
N PRO A 265 0.80 7.90 -18.44
CA PRO A 265 2.18 8.03 -17.98
C PRO A 265 2.89 6.68 -17.91
N ALA A 266 4.21 6.73 -18.07
CA ALA A 266 5.09 5.59 -17.86
C ALA A 266 4.90 5.00 -16.45
N GLY A 267 4.96 3.67 -16.34
CA GLY A 267 4.84 2.95 -15.07
C GLY A 267 3.44 2.42 -14.74
N ILE A 268 2.42 2.72 -15.56
CA ILE A 268 1.10 2.07 -15.44
C ILE A 268 1.12 0.68 -16.06
N ILE A 269 1.62 0.56 -17.29
CA ILE A 269 1.72 -0.73 -17.99
C ILE A 269 2.92 -1.51 -17.43
N LYS A 270 2.63 -2.70 -16.90
CA LYS A 270 3.63 -3.62 -16.38
C LYS A 270 4.25 -4.44 -17.52
N PRO A 271 5.58 -4.53 -17.63
CA PRO A 271 6.19 -5.50 -18.53
C PRO A 271 6.00 -6.91 -17.99
N HIS A 272 5.93 -7.89 -18.89
CA HIS A 272 5.99 -9.33 -18.62
C HIS A 272 7.31 -9.92 -19.12
N SER A 273 7.84 -10.93 -18.42
CA SER A 273 8.95 -11.73 -18.93
C SER A 273 8.49 -12.56 -20.13
N VAL A 274 9.29 -12.61 -21.19
CA VAL A 274 9.03 -13.53 -22.31
C VAL A 274 9.34 -14.96 -21.87
N ILE A 275 8.38 -15.88 -22.02
CA ILE A 275 8.38 -17.27 -21.47
C ILE A 275 9.57 -18.15 -21.92
N ASN A 276 10.37 -17.72 -22.89
CA ASN A 276 11.56 -18.43 -23.38
C ASN A 276 12.89 -17.67 -23.13
N SER A 277 12.94 -16.67 -22.25
CA SER A 277 14.23 -16.12 -21.83
C SER A 277 14.97 -17.17 -20.99
N GLN A 278 16.28 -17.35 -21.24
CA GLN A 278 17.15 -18.27 -20.47
C GLN A 278 17.19 -17.95 -18.96
N GLN A 279 16.61 -16.81 -18.56
CA GLN A 279 16.48 -16.32 -17.20
C GLN A 279 15.10 -15.63 -17.10
N PRO A 280 14.08 -16.22 -16.42
CA PRO A 280 12.80 -15.57 -16.23
C PRO A 280 12.93 -14.42 -15.21
N ILE A 281 12.15 -13.36 -15.39
CA ILE A 281 12.04 -12.30 -14.37
C ILE A 281 11.19 -12.83 -13.22
N GLN A 282 11.79 -12.92 -12.03
CA GLN A 282 11.02 -13.15 -10.81
C GLN A 282 10.61 -11.79 -10.25
N TYR A 283 9.30 -11.58 -10.12
CA TYR A 283 8.75 -10.36 -9.50
C TYR A 283 8.77 -10.43 -7.96
N ARG A 284 9.41 -11.44 -7.38
CA ARG A 284 9.37 -11.71 -5.94
C ARG A 284 10.38 -10.84 -5.21
N GLU A 285 9.88 -9.84 -4.49
CA GLU A 285 10.55 -8.94 -3.54
C GLU A 285 11.77 -8.13 -4.04
N GLU A 286 12.45 -8.56 -5.10
CA GLU A 286 13.59 -7.87 -5.68
C GLU A 286 13.41 -7.82 -7.20
N LYS A 287 13.31 -6.61 -7.76
CA LYS A 287 13.26 -6.32 -9.20
C LYS A 287 14.62 -6.60 -9.85
N VAL A 288 15.11 -7.83 -9.71
CA VAL A 288 16.45 -8.24 -10.09
C VAL A 288 16.40 -8.89 -11.47
N MET A 289 17.21 -8.35 -12.35
CA MET A 289 17.52 -9.00 -13.60
C MET A 289 18.52 -10.12 -13.33
N HIS A 290 18.06 -11.37 -13.37
CA HIS A 290 18.97 -12.51 -13.31
C HIS A 290 19.66 -12.68 -14.68
N GLY A 291 20.98 -12.53 -14.70
CA GLY A 291 21.79 -12.61 -15.92
C GLY A 291 22.02 -11.28 -16.65
N ARG A 292 22.73 -11.34 -17.78
CA ARG A 292 23.18 -10.14 -18.53
C ARG A 292 22.14 -9.58 -19.49
N THR A 293 21.10 -10.35 -19.83
CA THR A 293 20.05 -9.94 -20.78
C THR A 293 18.66 -10.34 -20.29
N ALA A 294 17.68 -9.43 -20.42
CA ALA A 294 16.27 -9.69 -20.14
C ALA A 294 15.38 -9.23 -21.29
N ASN A 295 14.42 -10.06 -21.70
CA ASN A 295 13.42 -9.72 -22.72
C ASN A 295 12.06 -9.49 -22.05
N LEU A 296 11.46 -8.35 -22.36
CA LEU A 296 10.20 -7.86 -21.83
C LEU A 296 9.15 -7.78 -22.93
N SER A 297 7.88 -7.99 -22.57
CA SER A 297 6.73 -7.66 -23.39
C SER A 297 5.79 -6.73 -22.61
N TYR A 298 5.38 -5.63 -23.23
CA TYR A 298 4.34 -4.75 -22.72
C TYR A 298 3.07 -5.01 -23.51
N TYR A 299 1.93 -5.12 -22.82
CA TYR A 299 0.61 -5.20 -23.46
C TYR A 299 -0.17 -3.96 -23.06
N ILE A 300 -0.63 -3.18 -24.04
CA ILE A 300 -1.40 -1.97 -23.78
C ILE A 300 -2.72 -2.29 -23.06
N SER A 301 -3.28 -3.47 -23.30
CA SER A 301 -4.47 -3.99 -22.61
C SER A 301 -4.32 -4.07 -21.09
N ASP A 302 -3.09 -4.21 -20.57
CA ASP A 302 -2.83 -4.28 -19.12
C ASP A 302 -3.08 -2.95 -18.41
N ALA A 303 -3.27 -1.85 -19.15
CA ALA A 303 -3.68 -0.58 -18.59
C ALA A 303 -5.17 -0.53 -18.22
N GLU A 304 -5.98 -1.51 -18.67
CA GLU A 304 -7.41 -1.62 -18.38
C GLU A 304 -8.25 -0.37 -18.75
N LEU A 305 -7.79 0.40 -19.76
CA LEU A 305 -8.39 1.68 -20.17
C LEU A 305 -9.66 1.57 -21.03
N GLY A 306 -10.28 0.38 -21.10
CA GLY A 306 -11.37 0.08 -22.03
C GLY A 306 -10.91 -0.19 -23.48
N PRO A 307 -11.81 -0.65 -24.37
CA PRO A 307 -11.44 -1.13 -25.70
C PRO A 307 -11.37 -0.03 -26.79
N ASP A 308 -11.90 1.16 -26.55
CA ASP A 308 -12.25 2.11 -27.63
C ASP A 308 -11.25 3.28 -27.74
N PHE A 309 -10.01 2.98 -28.09
CA PHE A 309 -9.04 4.03 -28.40
C PHE A 309 -8.02 3.63 -29.47
N THR A 310 -7.47 4.66 -30.14
CA THR A 310 -6.35 4.50 -31.07
C THR A 310 -5.07 5.03 -30.46
N VAL A 311 -3.99 4.25 -30.53
CA VAL A 311 -2.65 4.65 -30.09
C VAL A 311 -2.04 5.58 -31.14
N GLU A 312 -1.73 6.82 -30.77
CA GLU A 312 -1.06 7.81 -31.64
C GLU A 312 0.46 7.81 -31.46
N ALA A 313 0.95 7.47 -30.26
CA ALA A 313 2.37 7.37 -29.99
C ALA A 313 2.71 6.51 -28.76
N LEU A 314 3.95 6.02 -28.73
CA LEU A 314 4.55 5.32 -27.62
C LEU A 314 5.83 6.03 -27.20
N GLU A 315 6.13 6.03 -25.91
CA GLU A 315 7.36 6.60 -25.39
C GLU A 315 7.94 5.69 -24.31
N LEU A 316 9.13 5.14 -24.59
CA LEU A 316 9.90 4.42 -23.58
C LEU A 316 10.72 5.42 -22.78
N GLN A 317 10.49 5.44 -21.48
CA GLN A 317 11.20 6.30 -20.54
C GLN A 317 12.17 5.45 -19.72
N LYS A 318 13.33 6.02 -19.36
CA LYS A 318 14.27 5.42 -18.40
C LYS A 318 14.06 6.04 -17.02
N ALA A 319 13.98 5.20 -15.99
CA ALA A 319 13.82 5.67 -14.62
C ALA A 319 15.11 6.42 -14.22
N ARG A 320 14.96 7.41 -13.35
CA ARG A 320 16.10 8.14 -12.80
C ARG A 320 16.98 7.15 -12.03
N GLY A 321 18.23 6.95 -12.46
CA GLY A 321 19.14 5.95 -11.88
C GLY A 321 19.36 4.69 -12.73
N GLN A 322 18.56 4.48 -13.79
CA GLN A 322 18.61 3.30 -14.67
C GLN A 322 19.73 3.41 -15.73
N PHE A 323 20.96 3.68 -15.29
CA PHE A 323 22.08 4.05 -16.17
C PHE A 323 22.96 2.87 -16.62
N PHE A 324 22.67 1.64 -16.19
CA PHE A 324 23.57 0.49 -16.36
C PHE A 324 23.02 -0.59 -17.29
N CYS A 325 22.02 -0.28 -18.13
CA CYS A 325 21.54 -1.19 -19.16
C CYS A 325 21.36 -0.45 -20.49
N SER A 326 21.78 -1.08 -21.57
CA SER A 326 21.28 -0.73 -22.89
C SER A 326 19.85 -1.25 -23.02
N VAL A 327 19.02 -0.46 -23.69
CA VAL A 327 17.65 -0.81 -24.01
C VAL A 327 17.60 -1.00 -25.52
N GLU A 328 16.96 -2.06 -25.98
CA GLU A 328 16.74 -2.35 -27.39
C GLU A 328 15.24 -2.60 -27.59
N ILE A 329 14.69 -2.13 -28.70
CA ILE A 329 13.29 -2.37 -29.09
C ILE A 329 13.28 -3.31 -30.29
N TYR A 330 12.34 -4.26 -30.31
CA TYR A 330 12.24 -5.21 -31.40
C TYR A 330 11.48 -4.61 -32.59
N ASN A 331 12.14 -4.51 -33.74
CA ASN A 331 11.52 -4.17 -35.02
C ASN A 331 10.92 -5.44 -35.62
N ILE A 332 9.58 -5.50 -35.66
CA ILE A 332 8.79 -6.67 -36.05
C ILE A 332 8.90 -6.91 -37.57
N GLN A 333 8.92 -5.84 -38.36
CA GLN A 333 8.99 -5.95 -39.82
C GLN A 333 10.36 -6.44 -40.31
N GLN A 334 11.42 -6.11 -39.57
CA GLN A 334 12.80 -6.45 -39.94
C GLN A 334 13.38 -7.62 -39.13
N ASP A 335 12.58 -8.22 -38.24
CA ASP A 335 12.99 -9.30 -37.33
C ASP A 335 14.34 -9.01 -36.64
N LYS A 336 14.49 -7.81 -36.08
CA LYS A 336 15.76 -7.39 -35.49
C LYS A 336 15.59 -6.50 -34.26
N TRP A 337 16.56 -6.56 -33.37
CA TRP A 337 16.65 -5.67 -32.22
C TRP A 337 17.36 -4.39 -32.63
N GLU A 338 16.77 -3.25 -32.29
CA GLU A 338 17.31 -1.93 -32.57
C GLU A 338 17.66 -1.21 -31.27
N LEU A 339 18.88 -0.68 -31.21
CA LEU A 339 19.36 0.03 -30.03
C LEU A 339 18.54 1.30 -29.77
N PHE A 340 18.08 1.45 -28.53
CA PHE A 340 17.43 2.64 -28.05
C PHE A 340 18.48 3.67 -27.60
N THR A 341 18.81 4.59 -28.50
CA THR A 341 19.76 5.69 -28.24
C THR A 341 19.03 6.93 -27.72
N GLY A 342 19.08 7.17 -26.41
CA GLY A 342 18.49 8.34 -25.76
C GLY A 342 17.86 8.07 -24.39
N THR A 343 17.32 9.14 -23.80
CA THR A 343 16.48 9.12 -22.57
C THR A 343 14.98 9.07 -22.90
N LEU A 344 14.60 9.49 -24.10
CA LEU A 344 13.23 9.55 -24.62
C LEU A 344 13.27 9.23 -26.13
N LYS A 345 12.55 8.20 -26.59
CA LYS A 345 12.24 8.02 -28.02
C LYS A 345 10.73 7.92 -28.12
N ARG A 346 10.13 8.91 -28.78
CA ARG A 346 8.73 8.89 -29.16
C ARG A 346 8.62 8.13 -30.48
N ILE A 347 7.82 7.09 -30.50
CA ILE A 347 7.47 6.28 -31.68
C ILE A 347 6.04 6.67 -32.05
N ALA A 348 5.81 7.19 -33.26
CA ALA A 348 4.51 7.72 -33.68
C ALA A 348 4.33 7.58 -35.19
N GLY A 349 3.08 7.66 -35.65
CA GLY A 349 2.76 7.52 -37.09
C GLY A 349 3.20 6.16 -37.63
N ASP A 350 3.73 6.14 -38.85
CA ASP A 350 4.16 4.93 -39.56
C ASP A 350 5.21 4.09 -38.79
N ASP A 351 5.97 4.72 -37.89
CA ASP A 351 6.94 4.00 -37.05
C ASP A 351 6.27 3.08 -36.02
N LEU A 352 4.99 3.29 -35.66
CA LEU A 352 4.29 2.43 -34.71
C LEU A 352 4.20 1.00 -35.22
N ASP A 353 3.89 0.82 -36.51
CA ASP A 353 3.75 -0.49 -37.15
C ASP A 353 5.09 -1.24 -37.28
N LEU A 354 6.22 -0.55 -37.08
CA LEU A 354 7.54 -1.18 -37.01
C LEU A 354 7.76 -1.91 -35.69
N TYR A 355 7.17 -1.44 -34.59
CA TYR A 355 7.53 -1.86 -33.22
C TYR A 355 6.36 -2.37 -32.38
N MET A 356 5.12 -2.21 -32.84
CA MET A 356 3.91 -2.64 -32.14
C MET A 356 3.06 -3.54 -33.04
N GLN A 357 2.60 -4.66 -32.49
CA GLN A 357 1.64 -5.56 -33.13
C GLN A 357 0.61 -6.00 -32.10
N ASP A 358 -0.69 -5.87 -32.41
CA ASP A 358 -1.79 -6.24 -31.52
C ASP A 358 -1.67 -5.65 -30.10
N GLY A 359 -1.23 -4.38 -30.00
CA GLY A 359 -1.02 -3.69 -28.72
C GLY A 359 0.16 -4.23 -27.90
N LYS A 360 1.01 -5.08 -28.48
CA LYS A 360 2.20 -5.65 -27.85
C LYS A 360 3.47 -4.96 -28.32
N ILE A 361 4.36 -4.64 -27.38
CA ILE A 361 5.69 -4.08 -27.63
C ILE A 361 6.74 -4.96 -26.95
N MET A 362 7.85 -5.24 -27.64
CA MET A 362 8.95 -6.06 -27.11
C MET A 362 10.21 -5.23 -26.89
N VAL A 363 10.77 -5.35 -25.69
CA VAL A 363 11.96 -4.61 -25.25
C VAL A 363 12.99 -5.58 -24.70
N ARG A 364 14.26 -5.39 -25.04
CA ARG A 364 15.39 -6.13 -24.48
C ARG A 364 16.24 -5.19 -23.67
N LEU A 365 16.68 -5.68 -22.52
CA LEU A 365 17.64 -5.02 -21.66
C LEU A 365 18.93 -5.82 -21.65
N THR A 366 20.05 -5.13 -21.80
CA THR A 366 21.38 -5.74 -21.72
C THR A 366 22.23 -4.95 -20.73
N GLN A 367 22.74 -5.61 -19.71
CA GLN A 367 23.54 -5.00 -18.66
C GLN A 367 24.87 -4.48 -19.22
N THR A 368 25.13 -3.20 -18.97
CA THR A 368 26.36 -2.49 -19.35
C THR A 368 27.17 -2.20 -18.09
N GLY A 369 28.13 -3.07 -17.76
CA GLY A 369 29.02 -2.93 -16.59
C GLY A 369 29.17 -4.22 -15.78
N GLU A 370 29.91 -4.14 -14.65
CA GLU A 370 30.18 -5.25 -13.72
C GLU A 370 29.32 -5.21 -12.44
N MET A 371 28.44 -4.22 -12.29
CA MET A 371 27.67 -4.07 -11.06
C MET A 371 26.42 -4.97 -11.10
N PHE A 372 26.44 -6.02 -10.29
CA PHE A 372 25.32 -6.96 -10.10
C PHE A 372 24.41 -6.45 -8.96
N ASP A 373 23.12 -6.83 -9.02
CA ASP A 373 22.07 -6.55 -8.02
C ASP A 373 21.53 -5.12 -7.96
N PHE A 374 20.91 -4.67 -9.05
CA PHE A 374 20.04 -3.49 -9.00
C PHE A 374 18.58 -3.86 -8.90
N GLN A 375 17.94 -3.25 -7.90
CA GLN A 375 16.50 -3.17 -7.81
C GLN A 375 16.05 -2.10 -8.81
N GLN A 376 15.22 -2.49 -9.79
CA GLN A 376 14.47 -1.63 -10.74
C GLN A 376 15.16 -1.34 -12.09
N VAL A 377 15.09 -2.31 -13.01
CA VAL A 377 15.84 -2.25 -14.29
C VAL A 377 14.94 -2.04 -15.52
N TRP A 378 13.62 -1.93 -15.38
CA TRP A 378 12.71 -1.88 -16.55
C TRP A 378 12.37 -0.44 -16.97
N PRO A 379 12.43 -0.10 -18.27
CA PRO A 379 11.94 1.18 -18.76
C PRO A 379 10.44 1.26 -18.57
N GLY A 380 9.90 2.46 -18.37
CA GLY A 380 8.47 2.68 -18.29
C GLY A 380 7.90 2.95 -19.69
N LEU A 381 6.74 2.38 -20.00
CA LEU A 381 6.04 2.65 -21.26
C LEU A 381 4.94 3.69 -21.02
N ALA A 382 5.07 4.86 -21.66
CA ALA A 382 4.01 5.84 -21.79
C ALA A 382 3.31 5.68 -23.14
N VAL A 383 2.00 5.95 -23.18
CA VAL A 383 1.15 5.80 -24.37
C VAL A 383 0.37 7.08 -24.58
N GLU A 384 0.39 7.61 -25.80
CA GLU A 384 -0.50 8.68 -26.25
C GLU A 384 -1.55 8.07 -27.17
N GLY A 385 -2.81 8.47 -26.99
CA GLY A 385 -3.89 8.00 -27.82
C GLY A 385 -5.05 8.97 -27.89
N VAL A 386 -6.04 8.60 -28.69
CA VAL A 386 -7.28 9.35 -28.88
C VAL A 386 -8.47 8.41 -28.73
N VAL A 387 -9.44 8.83 -27.91
CA VAL A 387 -10.77 8.22 -27.84
C VAL A 387 -11.66 8.96 -28.83
N SER A 388 -12.28 8.22 -29.75
CA SER A 388 -13.27 8.74 -30.69
C SER A 388 -14.55 7.90 -30.52
N HIS A 389 -15.67 8.54 -30.22
CA HIS A 389 -16.97 7.88 -30.33
C HIS A 389 -17.44 8.01 -31.79
N ASP A 390 -17.41 6.89 -32.52
CA ASP A 390 -18.07 6.77 -33.83
C ASP A 390 -19.60 6.71 -33.69
#